data_AF-A0A6I1GGK6-F1
#
_entry.id   AF-A0A6I1GGK6-F1
#
_cell.length_a   1.000
_cell.length_b   1.000
_cell.length_c   1.000
_cell.angle_alpha   90.00
_cell.angle_beta   90.00
_cell.angle_gamma   90.00
#
_symmetry.space_group_name_H-M   'P 1'
#
loop_
_entity.id
_entity.type
_entity.pdbx_description
1 polymer ?
#
loop_
_entity_poly.entity_id
_entity_poly.type
_entity_poly.pdbx_seq_one_letter_code
_entity_poly.pdbx_strand_id
1 'polypeptide(L)'
;MGPAAGDGPDAPPDDDTLRPPPPPVRLTPQLACNPQTGMAVLWYIAEHAPELRRWIVVNPRADAALLEYIAQAGGPGVNRALTILLDGLR
;
A
#
# COMPACT_ATOMS: atom_id res chain seq x y z
N MET A 1 24.67 42.95 41.81
CA MET A 1 24.89 41.52 42.10
C MET A 1 23.58 40.79 41.90
N GLY A 2 23.52 39.93 40.89
CA GLY A 2 22.35 39.15 40.47
C GLY A 2 22.64 38.61 39.06
N PRO A 3 22.99 37.32 38.90
CA PRO A 3 23.67 36.82 37.71
C PRO A 3 22.72 36.44 36.56
N ALA A 4 23.29 36.48 35.35
CA ALA A 4 22.76 35.90 34.12
C ALA A 4 22.79 34.36 34.15
N ALA A 5 21.77 33.71 33.56
CA ALA A 5 21.77 32.38 32.91
C ALA A 5 20.31 31.89 32.77
N GLY A 6 19.83 31.39 31.64
CA GLY A 6 20.46 31.16 30.35
C GLY A 6 19.39 30.91 29.28
N ASP A 7 19.67 31.42 28.09
CA ASP A 7 19.12 30.87 26.84
C ASP A 7 19.51 29.39 26.78
N GLY A 8 18.53 28.50 26.86
CA GLY A 8 18.72 27.11 26.50
C GLY A 8 19.03 27.01 25.00
N PRO A 9 19.79 25.99 24.55
CA PRO A 9 20.16 25.89 23.15
C PRO A 9 18.89 25.69 22.31
N ASP A 10 18.66 26.63 21.40
CA ASP A 10 17.78 26.46 20.25
C ASP A 10 18.24 25.17 19.54
N ALA A 11 17.46 24.09 19.68
CA ALA A 11 17.74 22.85 18.99
C ALA A 11 17.68 23.16 17.48
N PRO A 12 18.72 22.81 16.69
CA PRO A 12 18.67 23.07 15.26
C PRO A 12 17.45 22.37 14.67
N PRO A 13 16.70 23.01 13.75
CA PRO A 13 15.58 22.37 13.09
C PRO A 13 16.10 21.10 12.42
N ASP A 14 15.45 19.97 12.70
CA ASP A 14 15.75 18.69 12.06
C ASP A 14 15.78 18.90 10.54
N ASP A 15 16.99 18.91 9.98
CA ASP A 15 17.22 19.17 8.56
C ASP A 15 16.85 17.92 7.76
N ASP A 16 15.54 17.76 7.58
CA ASP A 16 14.89 16.64 6.89
C ASP A 16 15.24 16.61 5.38
N THR A 17 15.96 17.62 4.89
CA THR A 17 16.27 17.81 3.46
C THR A 17 17.46 16.97 2.97
N LEU A 18 18.26 16.39 3.88
CA LEU A 18 19.43 15.57 3.54
C LEU A 18 19.13 14.08 3.41
N ARG A 19 17.88 13.64 3.68
CA ARG A 19 17.53 12.22 3.51
C ARG A 19 17.37 11.90 2.02
N PRO A 20 18.05 10.86 1.49
CA PRO A 20 17.81 10.42 0.13
C PRO A 20 16.33 10.05 -0.02
N PRO A 21 15.72 10.31 -1.20
CA PRO A 21 14.33 9.97 -1.42
C PRO A 21 14.15 8.46 -1.18
N PRO A 22 13.01 8.05 -0.61
CA PRO A 22 12.75 6.64 -0.36
C PRO A 22 12.89 5.85 -1.67
N PRO A 23 13.42 4.62 -1.60
CA PRO A 23 13.60 3.79 -2.79
C PRO A 23 12.27 3.58 -3.52
N PRO A 24 12.29 3.37 -4.86
CA PRO A 24 11.07 3.14 -5.63
C PRO A 24 10.27 1.99 -5.04
N VAL A 25 8.96 2.20 -4.88
CA VAL A 25 8.06 1.17 -4.34
C VAL A 25 8.03 -0.02 -5.30
N ARG A 26 8.42 -1.20 -4.80
CA ARG A 26 8.30 -2.45 -5.56
C ARG A 26 6.91 -3.03 -5.41
N LEU A 27 6.28 -3.36 -6.54
CA LEU A 27 5.01 -4.10 -6.53
C LEU A 27 5.28 -5.54 -6.09
N THR A 28 4.61 -5.97 -5.02
CA THR A 28 4.80 -7.28 -4.41
C THR A 28 3.46 -7.86 -3.95
N PRO A 29 3.33 -9.19 -3.77
CA PRO A 29 2.15 -9.80 -3.17
C PRO A 29 1.77 -9.18 -1.82
N GLN A 30 2.78 -8.89 -0.98
CA GLN A 30 2.61 -8.28 0.34
C GLN A 30 2.01 -6.87 0.21
N LEU A 31 2.46 -6.08 -0.76
CA LEU A 31 1.87 -4.77 -1.02
C LEU A 31 0.42 -4.91 -1.52
N ALA A 32 0.15 -5.88 -2.39
CA ALA A 32 -1.17 -6.11 -2.98
C ALA A 32 -2.23 -6.54 -1.96
N CYS A 33 -1.87 -7.28 -0.91
CA CYS A 33 -2.80 -7.69 0.15
C CYS A 33 -2.77 -6.81 1.41
N ASN A 34 -1.86 -5.82 1.51
CA ASN A 34 -1.72 -4.98 2.69
C ASN A 34 -2.94 -4.04 2.87
N PRO A 35 -3.59 -4.04 4.05
CA PRO A 35 -4.74 -3.16 4.35
C PRO A 35 -4.42 -1.67 4.37
N GLN A 36 -3.14 -1.29 4.40
CA GLN A 36 -2.70 0.12 4.33
C GLN A 36 -2.47 0.60 2.89
N THR A 37 -2.45 -0.31 1.90
CA THR A 37 -2.25 0.07 0.51
C THR A 37 -3.43 0.89 0.01
N GLY A 38 -3.14 2.08 -0.52
CA GLY A 38 -4.15 3.00 -1.03
C GLY A 38 -4.81 2.51 -2.32
N MET A 39 -6.07 2.89 -2.53
CA MET A 39 -6.87 2.45 -3.68
C MET A 39 -6.19 2.71 -5.04
N ALA A 40 -5.57 3.88 -5.22
CA ALA A 40 -4.85 4.22 -6.46
C ALA A 40 -3.69 3.24 -6.76
N VAL A 41 -2.98 2.77 -5.72
CA VAL A 41 -1.90 1.79 -5.88
C VAL A 41 -2.48 0.41 -6.22
N LEU A 42 -3.63 0.04 -5.65
CA LEU A 42 -4.29 -1.22 -5.98
C LEU A 42 -4.75 -1.25 -7.45
N TRP A 43 -5.33 -0.16 -7.96
CA TRP A 43 -5.65 -0.03 -9.38
C TRP A 43 -4.39 -0.11 -10.26
N TYR A 44 -3.32 0.57 -9.87
CA TYR A 44 -2.05 0.50 -10.59
C TYR A 44 -1.52 -0.93 -10.68
N ILE A 45 -1.55 -1.68 -9.57
CA ILE A 45 -1.17 -3.10 -9.54
C ILE A 45 -2.10 -3.91 -10.46
N ALA A 46 -3.42 -3.69 -10.38
CA ALA A 46 -4.39 -4.43 -11.19
C ALA A 46 -4.17 -4.23 -12.69
N GLU A 47 -3.81 -3.02 -13.13
CA GLU A 47 -3.55 -2.72 -14.54
C GLU A 47 -2.20 -3.24 -15.02
N HIS A 48 -1.15 -3.10 -14.21
CA HIS A 48 0.24 -3.25 -14.67
C HIS A 48 0.92 -4.55 -14.23
N ALA A 49 0.34 -5.29 -13.27
CA ALA A 49 0.92 -6.52 -12.71
C ALA A 49 -0.13 -7.65 -12.64
N PRO A 50 -0.48 -8.29 -13.78
CA PRO A 50 -1.51 -9.35 -13.83
C PRO A 50 -1.27 -10.52 -12.86
N GLU A 51 -0.01 -10.87 -12.62
CA GLU A 51 0.44 -11.90 -11.68
C GLU A 51 0.12 -11.58 -10.22
N LEU A 52 -0.09 -10.29 -9.90
CA LEU A 52 -0.39 -9.83 -8.54
C LEU A 52 -1.89 -9.70 -8.24
N ARG A 53 -2.76 -9.67 -9.26
CA ARG A 53 -4.22 -9.48 -9.09
C ARG A 53 -4.87 -10.46 -8.10
N ARG A 54 -4.44 -11.72 -8.10
CA ARG A 54 -4.94 -12.74 -7.15
C ARG A 54 -4.74 -12.36 -5.68
N TRP A 55 -3.75 -11.53 -5.36
CA TRP A 55 -3.46 -11.08 -4.00
C TRP A 55 -4.29 -9.84 -3.61
N ILE A 56 -4.77 -9.06 -4.59
CA ILE A 56 -5.70 -7.95 -4.34
C ILE A 56 -7.06 -8.47 -3.88
N VAL A 57 -7.48 -9.65 -4.34
CA VAL A 57 -8.77 -10.26 -3.98
C VAL A 57 -8.96 -10.36 -2.46
N VAL A 58 -7.89 -10.58 -1.69
CA VAL A 58 -7.94 -10.68 -0.23
C VAL A 58 -7.65 -9.35 0.47
N ASN A 59 -7.42 -8.26 -0.27
CA ASN A 59 -7.15 -6.96 0.30
C ASN A 59 -8.47 -6.34 0.80
N PRO A 60 -8.62 -6.05 2.11
CA PRO A 60 -9.86 -5.49 2.65
C PRO A 60 -10.17 -4.07 2.17
N ARG A 61 -9.20 -3.38 1.55
CA ARG A 61 -9.44 -2.07 0.91
C ARG A 61 -10.00 -2.21 -0.50
N ALA A 62 -9.90 -3.37 -1.14
CA ALA A 62 -10.39 -3.54 -2.50
C ALA A 62 -11.92 -3.43 -2.51
N ASP A 63 -12.43 -2.46 -3.27
CA ASP A 63 -13.86 -2.24 -3.41
C ASP A 63 -14.47 -3.13 -4.50
N ALA A 64 -15.79 -3.09 -4.61
CA ALA A 64 -16.52 -3.90 -5.58
C ALA A 64 -16.08 -3.61 -7.02
N ALA A 65 -15.83 -2.34 -7.38
CA ALA A 65 -15.44 -1.95 -8.73
C ALA A 65 -14.08 -2.54 -9.11
N LEU A 66 -13.10 -2.48 -8.20
CA LEU A 66 -11.80 -3.08 -8.42
C LEU A 66 -11.87 -4.61 -8.50
N LEU A 67 -12.64 -5.25 -7.62
CA LEU A 67 -12.81 -6.70 -7.64
C LEU A 67 -13.52 -7.18 -8.91
N GLU A 68 -14.51 -6.44 -9.39
CA GLU A 68 -15.20 -6.71 -10.65
C GLU A 68 -14.25 -6.56 -11.85
N TYR A 69 -13.46 -5.48 -11.89
CA TYR A 69 -12.42 -5.33 -12.91
C TYR A 69 -11.47 -6.53 -12.91
N ILE A 70 -10.98 -6.96 -11.74
CA ILE A 70 -10.08 -8.11 -11.60
C ILE A 70 -10.75 -9.40 -12.10
N ALA A 71 -12.03 -9.61 -11.79
CA ALA A 71 -12.78 -10.77 -12.26
C ALA A 71 -12.89 -10.81 -13.79
N GLN A 72 -13.12 -9.65 -14.42
CA GLN A 72 -13.23 -9.53 -15.88
C GLN A 72 -11.87 -9.61 -16.59
N ALA A 73 -10.87 -8.89 -16.08
CA ALA A 73 -9.53 -8.83 -16.66
C ALA A 73 -8.74 -10.14 -16.42
N GLY A 74 -9.13 -10.92 -15.41
CA GLY A 74 -8.52 -12.19 -15.06
C GLY A 74 -7.07 -12.06 -14.62
N GLY A 75 -6.31 -13.16 -14.71
CA GLY A 75 -4.90 -13.24 -14.34
C GLY A 75 -4.56 -14.58 -13.68
N PRO A 76 -3.27 -14.91 -13.55
CA PRO A 76 -2.86 -16.19 -12.96
C PRO A 76 -3.44 -16.39 -11.55
N GLY A 77 -4.33 -17.36 -11.40
CA GLY A 77 -4.93 -17.75 -10.12
C GLY A 77 -6.05 -16.83 -9.60
N VAL A 78 -6.50 -15.83 -10.37
CA VAL A 78 -7.57 -14.90 -9.95
C VAL A 78 -8.88 -15.63 -9.67
N ASN A 79 -9.35 -16.47 -10.60
CA ASN A 79 -10.60 -17.23 -10.43
C ASN A 79 -10.57 -18.07 -9.15
N ARG A 80 -9.44 -18.76 -8.89
CA ARG A 80 -9.28 -19.56 -7.68
C ARG A 80 -9.35 -18.71 -6.42
N ALA A 81 -8.70 -17.54 -6.41
CA ALA A 81 -8.72 -16.63 -5.28
C ALA A 81 -10.15 -16.11 -5.01
N LEU A 82 -10.88 -15.72 -6.06
CA LEU A 82 -12.27 -15.27 -5.95
C LEU A 82 -13.20 -16.37 -5.42
N THR A 83 -13.08 -17.60 -5.94
CA THR A 83 -13.85 -18.74 -5.43
C THR A 83 -13.61 -18.95 -3.94
N ILE A 84 -12.34 -18.98 -3.50
CA ILE A 84 -12.01 -19.16 -2.08
C ILE A 84 -12.60 -18.04 -1.22
N LEU A 85 -12.48 -16.78 -1.66
CA LEU A 85 -13.04 -15.64 -0.94
C LEU A 85 -14.55 -15.79 -0.77
N LEU A 86 -15.27 -16.07 -1.87
CA LEU A 86 -16.72 -16.19 -1.88
C LEU A 86 -17.21 -17.41 -1.09
N ASP A 87 -16.49 -18.53 -1.13
CA ASP A 87 -16.81 -19.70 -0.32
C ASP A 87 -16.66 -19.41 1.18
N GLY A 88 -15.71 -18.57 1.58
CA GLY A 88 -15.52 -18.15 2.97
C GLY A 88 -16.51 -17.11 3.50
N LEU A 89 -17.34 -16.52 2.62
CA LEU A 89 -18.42 -15.58 3.00
C LEU A 89 -19.76 -16.28 3.24
N ARG A 90 -19.84 -17.59 3.00
CA ARG A 90 -21.02 -18.43 3.26
C ARG A 90 -21.06 -18.86 4.72
#